data_AF-A0A5A8A292-F1
#
_entry.id   AF-A0A5A8A292-F1
#
_cell.length_a   1.000
_cell.length_b   1.000
_cell.length_c   1.000
_cell.angle_alpha   90.00
_cell.angle_beta   90.00
_cell.angle_gamma   90.00
#
_symmetry.space_group_name_H-M   'P 1'
#
loop_
_entity.id
_entity.type
_entity.pdbx_description
1 polymer ?
#
loop_
_entity_poly.entity_id
_entity_poly.type
_entity_poly.pdbx_seq_one_letter_code
_entity_poly.pdbx_strand_id
1 'polypeptide(L)'
;MGPSAAQELTLRSCAAPSETRELPSAVKAAESASASSPSQANVYVIQAEGGPVKIGIASDPQKRLAALRTGTPFRLSLAHVEAIGEDLRAVSVERAAHAILSASRAHGEWFSVTAEEAIDAVRRATADLRTRVTGTSPPAALSGGATIDPVQCRVARALLDWTQQDLSDVVGLSKVTIRAFEKGGGMRDGNRALLRLAFERAGVQFIDMNGGGPGARLKEPI
;
A
#
# COMPACT_ATOMS: atom_id res chain seq x y z
N MET A 1 62.71 -7.04 -56.83
CA MET A 1 61.32 -6.89 -56.37
C MET A 1 61.36 -7.00 -54.85
N GLY A 2 61.16 -5.89 -54.13
CA GLY A 2 61.03 -5.92 -52.66
C GLY A 2 59.65 -6.42 -52.22
N PRO A 3 59.25 -6.26 -50.95
CA PRO A 3 60.04 -5.81 -49.79
C PRO A 3 59.90 -6.78 -48.56
N SER A 4 60.80 -6.78 -47.57
CA SER A 4 60.68 -6.11 -46.24
C SER A 4 59.50 -6.61 -45.39
N ALA A 5 59.58 -6.93 -44.10
CA ALA A 5 60.61 -6.93 -43.08
C ALA A 5 60.05 -7.67 -41.84
N ALA A 6 60.96 -8.12 -40.98
CA ALA A 6 60.87 -8.18 -39.53
C ALA A 6 59.65 -8.90 -38.88
N GLN A 7 59.93 -9.87 -38.01
CA GLN A 7 59.91 -9.65 -36.55
C GLN A 7 60.20 -10.95 -35.79
N GLU A 8 60.98 -10.79 -34.72
CA GLU A 8 61.29 -11.76 -33.67
C GLU A 8 60.03 -12.42 -33.07
N LEU A 9 60.15 -13.70 -32.70
CA LEU A 9 59.29 -14.29 -31.67
C LEU A 9 60.16 -15.01 -30.63
N THR A 10 60.36 -14.31 -29.52
CA THR A 10 61.07 -14.76 -28.32
C THR A 10 60.29 -15.83 -27.56
N LEU A 11 61.06 -16.79 -27.05
CA LEU A 11 60.71 -17.88 -26.14
C LEU A 11 60.23 -17.40 -24.75
N ARG A 12 59.43 -18.28 -24.12
CA ARG A 12 59.23 -18.48 -22.65
C ARG A 12 58.41 -17.44 -21.88
N SER A 13 57.35 -17.89 -21.21
CA SER A 13 57.41 -18.42 -19.84
C SER A 13 56.05 -18.33 -19.16
N CYS A 14 55.68 -19.38 -18.45
CA CYS A 14 54.60 -19.38 -17.46
C CYS A 14 54.92 -18.41 -16.31
N ALA A 15 53.97 -17.53 -15.98
CA ALA A 15 53.69 -17.02 -14.63
C ALA A 15 52.33 -16.28 -14.67
N ALA A 16 51.37 -16.76 -13.89
CA ALA A 16 50.03 -16.19 -13.78
C ALA A 16 50.04 -14.88 -12.96
N PRO A 17 49.26 -13.85 -13.35
CA PRO A 17 49.02 -12.68 -12.51
C PRO A 17 47.88 -12.94 -11.51
N SER A 18 48.10 -12.47 -10.30
CA SER A 18 47.09 -12.22 -9.27
C SER A 18 46.23 -11.02 -9.68
N GLU A 19 44.95 -11.24 -9.97
CA GLU A 19 43.93 -10.20 -9.99
C GLU A 19 42.59 -10.68 -9.42
N THR A 20 42.11 -9.87 -8.49
CA THR A 20 40.76 -9.70 -7.94
C THR A 20 39.64 -10.08 -8.91
N ARG A 21 38.71 -10.93 -8.45
CA ARG A 21 37.42 -11.18 -9.11
C ARG A 21 36.29 -10.98 -8.13
N GLU A 22 35.91 -9.72 -7.94
CA GLU A 22 34.55 -9.36 -7.54
C GLU A 22 33.59 -9.74 -8.68
N LEU A 23 32.48 -10.39 -8.34
CA LEU A 23 31.34 -10.59 -9.23
C LEU A 23 30.21 -9.65 -8.78
N PRO A 24 29.78 -8.69 -9.61
CA PRO A 24 28.57 -7.92 -9.37
C PRO A 24 27.39 -8.55 -10.13
N SER A 25 26.24 -8.78 -9.47
CA SER A 25 24.93 -8.77 -10.13
C SER A 25 23.76 -8.81 -9.14
N ALA A 26 22.67 -8.13 -9.52
CA ALA A 26 21.35 -8.01 -8.89
C ALA A 26 21.30 -6.97 -7.73
N VAL A 27 20.60 -5.84 -7.81
CA VAL A 27 19.48 -5.41 -8.66
C VAL A 27 19.56 -3.88 -8.84
N LYS A 28 19.44 -3.44 -10.10
CA LYS A 28 19.39 -2.04 -10.51
C LYS A 28 18.10 -1.34 -10.05
N ALA A 29 18.29 -0.12 -9.55
CA ALA A 29 17.58 1.10 -9.94
C ALA A 29 16.05 1.07 -10.06
N ALA A 30 15.40 1.73 -9.10
CA ALA A 30 14.32 2.67 -9.40
C ALA A 30 14.64 3.98 -8.67
N GLU A 31 15.68 4.64 -9.17
CA GLU A 31 15.87 6.07 -9.03
C GLU A 31 14.85 6.72 -9.97
N SER A 32 13.88 7.43 -9.40
CA SER A 32 13.08 8.40 -10.15
C SER A 32 13.14 9.72 -9.42
N ALA A 33 14.18 10.48 -9.72
CA ALA A 33 14.12 11.92 -9.60
C ALA A 33 13.14 12.46 -10.66
N SER A 34 12.11 13.19 -10.25
CA SER A 34 11.65 14.33 -11.02
C SER A 34 10.89 15.36 -10.16
N ALA A 35 11.24 16.61 -10.43
CA ALA A 35 10.54 17.86 -10.14
C ALA A 35 10.47 18.34 -8.68
N SER A 36 11.38 19.29 -8.38
CA SER A 36 11.23 20.30 -7.34
C SER A 36 9.87 21.00 -7.44
N SER A 37 9.04 20.84 -6.43
CA SER A 37 7.81 21.60 -6.16
C SER A 37 7.74 21.88 -4.65
N PRO A 38 7.07 22.96 -4.22
CA PRO A 38 7.41 23.68 -3.00
C PRO A 38 7.13 22.84 -1.74
N SER A 39 8.12 22.76 -0.85
CA SER A 39 7.99 22.47 0.59
C SER A 39 6.90 21.47 1.00
N GLN A 40 6.72 20.36 0.29
CA GLN A 40 5.81 19.30 0.72
C GLN A 40 6.43 18.63 1.95
N ALA A 41 5.70 18.69 3.07
CA ALA A 41 6.15 18.10 4.32
C ALA A 41 5.80 16.61 4.30
N ASN A 42 6.81 15.75 4.48
CA ASN A 42 6.62 14.30 4.47
C ASN A 42 6.52 13.79 5.91
N VAL A 43 5.71 12.75 6.12
CA VAL A 43 5.74 11.97 7.37
C VAL A 43 6.68 10.78 7.17
N TYR A 44 7.57 10.55 8.12
CA TYR A 44 8.54 9.46 8.06
C TYR A 44 8.49 8.56 9.28
N VAL A 45 8.94 7.33 9.07
CA VAL A 45 9.12 6.31 10.10
C VAL A 45 10.61 5.93 10.14
N ILE A 46 11.26 6.14 11.28
CA ILE A 46 12.66 5.75 11.50
C ILE A 46 12.70 4.64 12.55
N GLN A 47 13.37 3.55 12.22
CA GLN A 47 13.61 2.43 13.12
C GLN A 47 15.02 2.56 13.72
N ALA A 48 15.14 2.41 15.05
CA ALA A 48 16.41 2.12 15.69
C ALA A 48 16.67 0.61 15.64
N GLU A 49 17.88 0.16 15.28
CA GLU A 49 18.23 -1.26 15.26
C GLU A 49 17.89 -1.96 16.59
N GLY A 50 16.95 -2.92 16.54
CA GLY A 50 16.45 -3.65 17.73
C GLY A 50 15.68 -2.80 18.75
N GLY A 51 15.35 -1.54 18.41
CA GLY A 51 14.81 -0.55 19.33
C GLY A 51 13.43 0.00 18.95
N PRO A 52 13.01 1.12 19.55
CA PRO A 52 11.72 1.75 19.26
C PRO A 52 11.71 2.45 17.90
N VAL A 53 10.51 2.71 17.40
CA VAL A 53 10.24 3.43 16.16
C VAL A 53 9.93 4.89 16.44
N LYS A 54 10.46 5.78 15.61
CA LYS A 54 10.16 7.21 15.62
C LYS A 54 9.27 7.59 14.45
N ILE A 55 8.20 8.32 14.72
CA ILE A 55 7.35 8.93 13.68
C ILE A 55 7.53 10.45 13.75
N GLY A 56 7.84 11.09 12.63
CA GLY A 56 8.05 12.53 12.59
C GLY A 56 7.85 13.15 11.20
N ILE A 57 7.99 14.47 11.12
CA ILE A 57 7.78 15.25 9.90
C ILE A 57 9.10 15.85 9.42
N ALA A 58 9.38 15.79 8.13
CA ALA A 58 10.48 16.50 7.51
C ALA A 58 10.18 16.82 6.04
N SER A 59 10.62 17.99 5.59
CA SER A 59 10.66 18.32 4.15
C SER A 59 11.64 17.40 3.40
N ASP A 60 12.72 16.98 4.07
CA ASP A 60 13.72 16.05 3.54
C ASP A 60 14.06 14.99 4.61
N PRO A 61 13.39 13.82 4.58
CA PRO A 61 13.59 12.75 5.54
C PRO A 61 15.01 12.17 5.55
N GLN A 62 15.70 12.16 4.39
CA GLN A 62 17.06 11.65 4.30
C GLN A 62 18.05 12.59 5.01
N LYS A 63 17.95 13.91 4.80
CA LYS A 63 18.75 14.88 5.55
C LYS A 63 18.42 14.84 7.04
N ARG A 64 17.15 14.65 7.41
CA ARG A 64 16.74 14.52 8.81
C ARG A 64 17.34 13.27 9.46
N LEU A 65 17.35 12.12 8.78
CA LEU A 65 18.01 10.90 9.23
C LEU A 65 19.52 11.12 9.43
N ALA A 66 20.19 11.78 8.47
CA ALA A 66 21.62 12.08 8.57
C ALA A 66 21.93 12.93 9.80
N ALA A 67 21.10 13.93 10.11
CA ALA A 67 21.22 14.76 11.32
C ALA A 67 20.94 14.00 12.63
N LEU A 68 20.12 12.95 12.62
CA LEU A 68 19.85 12.14 13.81
C LEU A 68 20.97 11.12 14.10
N ARG A 69 21.68 10.68 13.05
CA ARG A 69 22.80 9.73 13.16
C ARG A 69 24.05 10.34 13.81
N THR A 70 24.23 11.66 13.78
CA THR A 70 25.42 12.31 14.35
C THR A 70 25.45 12.33 15.88
N GLY A 71 24.35 11.94 16.55
CA GLY A 71 24.24 11.93 18.02
C GLY A 71 23.68 10.64 18.61
N THR A 72 23.59 9.55 17.84
CA THR A 72 23.01 8.28 18.31
C THR A 72 24.00 7.12 18.13
N PRO A 73 24.24 6.29 19.17
CA PRO A 73 25.15 5.15 19.07
C PRO A 73 24.54 3.96 18.31
N PHE A 74 23.26 4.03 17.94
CA PHE A 74 22.52 2.98 17.25
C PHE A 74 22.37 3.27 15.76
N ARG A 75 22.32 2.23 14.93
CA ARG A 75 22.07 2.36 13.50
C ARG A 75 20.60 2.72 13.27
N LEU A 76 20.34 3.96 12.87
CA LEU A 76 19.00 4.41 12.47
C LEU A 76 18.76 4.06 10.99
N SER A 77 17.66 3.38 10.68
CA SER A 77 17.19 3.12 9.31
C SER A 77 15.88 3.86 9.04
N LEU A 78 15.76 4.44 7.85
CA LEU A 78 14.51 5.02 7.38
C LEU A 78 13.63 3.87 6.86
N ALA A 79 12.61 3.52 7.63
CA ALA A 79 11.71 2.41 7.30
C ALA A 79 10.67 2.83 6.26
N HIS A 80 10.15 4.05 6.34
CA HIS A 80 9.13 4.54 5.44
C HIS A 80 9.10 6.07 5.34
N VAL A 81 8.66 6.55 4.17
CA VAL A 81 8.34 7.95 3.91
C VAL A 81 7.00 7.98 3.19
N GLU A 82 6.07 8.75 3.74
CA GLU A 82 4.79 9.02 3.11
C GLU A 82 4.75 10.48 2.68
N ALA A 83 4.61 10.69 1.37
CA ALA A 83 4.45 12.00 0.78
C ALA A 83 3.03 12.52 1.04
N ILE A 84 2.93 13.61 1.79
CA ILE A 84 1.66 14.25 2.09
C ILE A 84 1.45 15.35 1.06
N GLY A 85 0.43 15.16 0.22
CA GLY A 85 0.02 16.15 -0.78
C GLY A 85 -0.57 17.41 -0.13
N GLU A 86 -0.80 18.43 -0.94
CA GLU A 86 -1.35 19.72 -0.49
C GLU A 86 -2.77 19.61 0.09
N ASP A 87 -3.45 18.49 -0.19
CA ASP A 87 -4.76 18.13 0.34
C ASP A 87 -4.75 17.94 1.87
N LEU A 88 -3.59 17.66 2.47
CA LEU A 88 -3.45 17.38 3.88
C LEU A 88 -2.30 18.15 4.52
N ARG A 89 -2.42 18.40 5.83
CA ARG A 89 -1.31 18.91 6.64
C ARG A 89 -0.56 17.74 7.28
N ALA A 90 0.75 17.61 7.04
CA ALA A 90 1.58 16.56 7.63
C ALA A 90 1.49 16.48 9.17
N VAL A 91 1.33 17.61 9.85
CA VAL A 91 1.10 17.69 11.31
C VAL A 91 -0.18 16.99 11.74
N SER A 92 -1.24 17.04 10.92
CA SER A 92 -2.48 16.34 11.23
C SER A 92 -2.31 14.82 11.12
N VAL A 93 -1.56 14.37 10.12
CA VAL A 93 -1.25 12.95 9.91
C VAL A 93 -0.37 12.41 11.03
N GLU A 94 0.71 13.10 11.39
CA GLU A 94 1.60 12.71 12.51
C GLU A 94 0.84 12.61 13.84
N ARG A 95 0.05 13.63 14.18
CA ARG A 95 -0.75 13.61 15.41
C ARG A 95 -1.77 12.47 15.44
N ALA A 96 -2.41 12.17 14.31
CA ALA A 96 -3.35 11.07 14.20
C ALA A 96 -2.65 9.70 14.31
N ALA A 97 -1.50 9.52 13.66
CA ALA A 97 -0.69 8.30 13.79
C ALA A 97 -0.21 8.09 15.25
N HIS A 98 0.21 9.15 15.93
CA HIS A 98 0.55 9.11 17.36
C HIS A 98 -0.64 8.74 18.24
N ALA A 99 -1.84 9.22 17.91
CA ALA A 99 -3.05 8.86 18.65
C ALA A 99 -3.39 7.37 18.49
N ILE A 100 -3.26 6.82 17.27
CA ILE A 100 -3.44 5.40 16.98
C ILE A 100 -2.48 4.54 17.82
N LEU A 101 -1.22 4.97 17.95
CA LEU A 101 -0.17 4.23 18.67
C LEU A 101 0.00 4.66 20.13
N SER A 102 -0.91 5.47 20.67
CA SER A 102 -0.75 6.11 21.98
C SER A 102 -0.55 5.11 23.12
N ALA A 103 -1.15 3.91 23.02
CA ALA A 103 -1.01 2.83 23.99
C ALA A 103 0.41 2.24 24.08
N SER A 104 1.20 2.34 23.00
CA SER A 104 2.56 1.78 22.91
C SER A 104 3.63 2.88 22.88
N ARG A 105 3.28 4.10 23.28
CA ARG A 105 4.19 5.25 23.28
C ARG A 105 5.22 5.10 24.40
N ALA A 106 6.50 4.96 24.03
CA ALA A 106 7.59 4.86 24.99
C ALA A 106 7.89 6.22 25.62
N HIS A 107 8.22 7.22 24.78
CA HIS A 107 8.49 8.60 25.20
C HIS A 107 8.44 9.52 23.98
N GLY A 108 7.79 10.68 24.09
CA GLY A 108 7.82 11.70 23.05
C GLY A 108 7.36 11.13 21.70
N GLU A 109 8.19 11.19 20.67
CA GLU A 109 7.83 10.70 19.33
C GLU A 109 8.27 9.23 19.09
N TRP A 110 8.63 8.50 20.15
CA TRP A 110 9.12 7.12 20.11
C TRP A 110 8.09 6.12 20.62
N PHE A 111 7.92 5.03 19.87
CA PHE A 111 6.92 4.00 20.10
C PHE A 111 7.57 2.61 20.17
N SER A 112 7.14 1.79 21.12
CA SER A 112 7.55 0.39 21.28
C SER A 112 6.72 -0.51 20.37
N VAL A 113 6.79 -0.27 19.06
CA VAL A 113 6.07 -1.02 18.02
C VAL A 113 7.04 -1.39 16.91
N THR A 114 6.65 -2.34 16.07
CA THR A 114 7.39 -2.69 14.86
C THR A 114 7.29 -1.59 13.81
N ALA A 115 8.25 -1.54 12.89
CA ALA A 115 8.19 -0.62 11.76
C ALA A 115 6.91 -0.80 10.92
N GLU A 116 6.44 -2.04 10.75
CA GLU A 116 5.21 -2.34 10.01
C GLU A 116 3.97 -1.76 10.71
N GLU A 117 3.84 -1.94 12.01
CA GLU A 117 2.73 -1.35 12.79
C GLU A 117 2.73 0.18 12.72
N ALA A 118 3.92 0.79 12.75
CA ALA A 118 4.05 2.24 12.60
C ALA A 118 3.67 2.72 11.20
N ILE A 119 4.07 1.99 10.15
CA ILE A 119 3.70 2.28 8.76
C ILE A 119 2.19 2.19 8.58
N ASP A 120 1.58 1.14 9.12
CA ASP A 120 0.14 0.94 9.08
C ASP A 120 -0.62 2.07 9.79
N ALA A 121 -0.11 2.53 10.93
CA ALA A 121 -0.71 3.66 11.63
C ALA A 121 -0.65 4.96 10.83
N VAL A 122 0.48 5.26 10.16
CA VAL A 122 0.62 6.46 9.32
C VAL A 122 -0.33 6.38 8.12
N ARG A 123 -0.37 5.24 7.42
CA ARG A 123 -1.27 5.05 6.26
C ARG A 123 -2.74 5.18 6.64
N ARG A 124 -3.15 4.58 7.77
CA ARG A 124 -4.52 4.70 8.30
C ARG A 124 -4.85 6.15 8.63
N ALA A 125 -3.95 6.86 9.31
CA ALA A 125 -4.12 8.27 9.63
C ALA A 125 -4.28 9.14 8.37
N THR A 126 -3.47 8.92 7.33
CA THR A 126 -3.59 9.66 6.06
C THR A 126 -4.92 9.37 5.37
N ALA A 127 -5.32 8.11 5.29
CA ALA A 127 -6.59 7.71 4.66
C ALA A 127 -7.79 8.34 5.39
N ASP A 128 -7.83 8.25 6.71
CA ASP A 128 -8.90 8.81 7.54
C ASP A 128 -8.99 10.34 7.40
N LEU A 129 -7.86 11.03 7.31
CA LEU A 129 -7.87 12.49 7.12
C LEU A 129 -8.28 12.88 5.70
N ARG A 130 -7.85 12.14 4.68
CA ARG A 130 -8.27 12.35 3.29
C ARG A 130 -9.78 12.25 3.12
N THR A 131 -10.38 11.19 3.66
CA THR A 131 -11.84 11.01 3.61
C THR A 131 -12.61 12.18 4.24
N ARG A 132 -12.05 12.81 5.28
CA ARG A 132 -12.66 13.98 5.94
C ARG A 132 -12.51 15.27 5.14
N VAL A 133 -11.38 15.49 4.45
CA VAL A 133 -11.13 16.74 3.72
C VAL A 133 -11.81 16.76 2.36
N THR A 134 -11.76 15.66 1.60
CA THR A 134 -12.23 15.67 0.21
C THR A 134 -13.71 15.34 0.06
N GLY A 135 -14.38 14.80 1.09
CA GLY A 135 -15.72 14.22 0.98
C GLY A 135 -15.85 13.15 -0.12
N THR A 136 -14.71 12.76 -0.71
CA THR A 136 -14.58 11.91 -1.88
C THR A 136 -13.66 10.79 -1.44
N SER A 137 -14.26 9.61 -1.29
CA SER A 137 -13.56 8.36 -1.01
C SER A 137 -12.35 8.19 -1.95
N PRO A 138 -11.22 7.63 -1.50
CA PRO A 138 -10.17 7.19 -2.41
C PRO A 138 -10.76 6.33 -3.53
N PRO A 139 -10.21 6.36 -4.76
CA PRO A 139 -10.69 5.54 -5.85
C PRO A 139 -10.58 4.07 -5.47
N ALA A 140 -11.73 3.46 -5.18
CA ALA A 140 -11.99 2.03 -5.24
C ALA A 140 -10.89 1.11 -4.67
N ALA A 141 -10.52 1.29 -3.40
CA ALA A 141 -9.95 0.24 -2.58
C ALA A 141 -10.12 0.66 -1.11
N LEU A 142 -10.63 -0.24 -0.26
CA LEU A 142 -10.87 -0.04 1.18
C LEU A 142 -12.20 0.68 1.53
N SER A 143 -13.33 -0.01 1.30
CA SER A 143 -14.50 0.12 2.18
C SER A 143 -14.76 -1.25 2.79
N GLY A 144 -14.26 -1.46 4.00
CA GLY A 144 -14.73 -2.52 4.87
C GLY A 144 -16.06 -2.10 5.49
N GLY A 145 -17.06 -2.98 5.43
CA GLY A 145 -18.17 -2.96 6.38
C GLY A 145 -19.60 -3.00 5.83
N ALA A 146 -19.99 -2.26 4.79
CA ALA A 146 -21.43 -2.00 4.58
C ALA A 146 -22.00 -2.23 3.16
N THR A 147 -21.22 -2.07 2.09
CA THR A 147 -21.77 -2.03 0.72
C THR A 147 -21.26 -3.19 -0.13
N ILE A 148 -22.19 -3.90 -0.78
CA ILE A 148 -21.85 -5.00 -1.71
C ILE A 148 -21.13 -4.46 -2.95
N ASP A 149 -20.08 -5.15 -3.38
CA ASP A 149 -19.35 -4.88 -4.63
C ASP A 149 -20.03 -5.55 -5.86
N PRO A 150 -19.94 -4.99 -7.08
CA PRO A 150 -20.43 -5.65 -8.29
C PRO A 150 -19.94 -7.09 -8.48
N VAL A 151 -18.68 -7.38 -8.15
CA VAL A 151 -18.12 -8.75 -8.21
C VAL A 151 -18.82 -9.65 -7.20
N GLN A 152 -18.98 -9.20 -5.96
CA GLN A 152 -19.67 -9.95 -4.90
C GLN A 152 -21.14 -10.20 -5.23
N CYS A 153 -21.82 -9.26 -5.90
CA CYS A 153 -23.19 -9.45 -6.36
C CYS A 153 -23.29 -10.63 -7.36
N ARG A 154 -22.37 -10.71 -8.32
CA ARG A 154 -22.33 -11.83 -9.28
C ARG A 154 -22.02 -13.16 -8.59
N VAL A 155 -21.05 -13.16 -7.66
CA VAL A 155 -20.70 -14.36 -6.89
C VAL A 155 -21.88 -14.83 -6.04
N ALA A 156 -22.54 -13.92 -5.31
CA ALA A 156 -23.69 -14.26 -4.47
C ALA A 156 -24.85 -14.84 -5.29
N ARG A 157 -25.14 -14.29 -6.48
CA ARG A 157 -26.13 -14.90 -7.37
C ARG A 157 -25.71 -16.29 -7.83
N ALA A 158 -24.45 -16.49 -8.19
CA ALA A 158 -23.95 -17.80 -8.60
C ALA A 158 -24.04 -18.82 -7.46
N LEU A 159 -23.78 -18.42 -6.22
CA LEU A 159 -23.91 -19.30 -5.05
C LEU A 159 -25.35 -19.74 -4.77
N LEU A 160 -26.33 -18.93 -5.14
CA LEU A 160 -27.76 -19.20 -4.92
C LEU A 160 -28.46 -19.74 -6.17
N ASP A 161 -27.74 -19.94 -7.29
CA ASP A 161 -28.30 -20.19 -8.61
C ASP A 161 -29.39 -19.19 -9.05
N TRP A 162 -29.27 -17.94 -8.60
CA TRP A 162 -30.22 -16.87 -8.94
C TRP A 162 -29.89 -16.22 -10.28
N THR A 163 -30.90 -16.06 -11.12
CA THR A 163 -30.83 -15.19 -12.29
C THR A 163 -30.89 -13.72 -11.88
N GLN A 164 -30.58 -12.81 -12.82
CA GLN A 164 -30.81 -11.37 -12.61
C GLN A 164 -32.31 -11.05 -12.42
N GLN A 165 -33.21 -11.90 -12.94
CA GLN A 165 -34.64 -11.73 -12.76
C GLN A 165 -35.07 -12.11 -11.35
N ASP A 166 -34.58 -13.26 -10.84
CA ASP A 166 -34.91 -13.69 -9.47
C ASP A 166 -34.46 -12.63 -8.44
N LEU A 167 -33.26 -12.08 -8.61
CA LEU A 167 -32.79 -10.98 -7.77
C LEU A 167 -33.68 -9.73 -7.90
N SER A 168 -34.10 -9.40 -9.13
CA SER A 168 -35.01 -8.28 -9.42
C SER A 168 -36.31 -8.42 -8.65
N ASP A 169 -36.89 -9.61 -8.66
CA ASP A 169 -38.17 -9.92 -8.02
C ASP A 169 -38.06 -9.90 -6.49
N VAL A 170 -36.93 -10.36 -5.93
CA VAL A 170 -36.69 -10.36 -4.48
C VAL A 170 -36.47 -8.94 -3.93
N VAL A 171 -35.73 -8.08 -4.64
CA VAL A 171 -35.33 -6.76 -4.13
C VAL A 171 -36.18 -5.60 -4.63
N GLY A 172 -37.07 -5.83 -5.60
CA GLY A 172 -37.92 -4.81 -6.20
C GLY A 172 -37.16 -3.77 -7.05
N LEU A 173 -35.94 -4.10 -7.49
CA LEU A 173 -35.15 -3.25 -8.41
C LEU A 173 -35.29 -3.76 -9.84
N SER A 174 -35.22 -2.88 -10.83
CA SER A 174 -35.29 -3.31 -12.22
C SER A 174 -34.09 -4.17 -12.63
N LYS A 175 -34.31 -5.19 -13.47
CA LYS A 175 -33.26 -6.01 -14.09
C LYS A 175 -32.18 -5.17 -14.79
N VAL A 176 -32.55 -4.03 -15.39
CA VAL A 176 -31.62 -3.11 -16.05
C VAL A 176 -30.68 -2.48 -15.02
N THR A 177 -31.19 -2.07 -13.87
CA THR A 177 -30.41 -1.50 -12.76
C THR A 177 -29.43 -2.53 -12.21
N ILE A 178 -29.87 -3.78 -11.99
CA ILE A 178 -29.01 -4.88 -11.54
C ILE A 178 -27.90 -5.16 -12.55
N ARG A 179 -28.26 -5.27 -13.84
CA ARG A 179 -27.29 -5.52 -14.92
C ARG A 179 -26.25 -4.40 -15.03
N ALA A 180 -26.67 -3.14 -14.90
CA ALA A 180 -25.77 -2.00 -14.94
C ALA A 180 -24.78 -2.04 -13.75
N PHE A 181 -25.30 -2.30 -12.55
CA PHE A 181 -24.48 -2.45 -11.35
C PHE A 181 -23.47 -3.59 -11.47
N GLU A 182 -23.90 -4.78 -11.91
CA GLU A 182 -23.01 -5.94 -12.09
C GLU A 182 -21.91 -5.71 -13.14
N LYS A 183 -22.08 -4.75 -14.06
CA LYS A 183 -21.04 -4.34 -15.03
C LYS A 183 -20.06 -3.30 -14.47
N GLY A 184 -20.22 -2.86 -13.23
CA GLY A 184 -19.43 -1.79 -12.61
C GLY A 184 -20.08 -0.41 -12.73
N GLY A 185 -21.35 -0.33 -13.15
CA GLY A 185 -22.11 0.91 -13.12
C GLY A 185 -22.40 1.37 -11.69
N GLY A 186 -22.48 2.69 -11.49
CA GLY A 186 -22.82 3.27 -10.19
C GLY A 186 -24.23 2.86 -9.73
N MET A 187 -24.38 2.63 -8.43
CA MET A 187 -25.66 2.36 -7.78
C MET A 187 -25.71 3.11 -6.44
N ARG A 188 -26.89 3.66 -6.11
CA ARG A 188 -27.11 4.34 -4.83
C ARG A 188 -26.88 3.40 -3.65
N ASP A 189 -26.31 3.91 -2.56
CA ASP A 189 -25.96 3.09 -1.39
C ASP A 189 -27.17 2.39 -0.76
N GLY A 190 -28.34 3.02 -0.75
CA GLY A 190 -29.58 2.39 -0.28
C GLY A 190 -29.95 1.13 -1.07
N ASN A 191 -29.78 1.15 -2.40
CA ASN A 191 -30.03 -0.03 -3.23
C ASN A 191 -28.95 -1.11 -3.02
N ARG A 192 -27.71 -0.72 -2.79
CA ARG A 192 -26.61 -1.66 -2.48
C ARG A 192 -26.85 -2.35 -1.14
N ALA A 193 -27.35 -1.63 -0.15
CA ALA A 193 -27.72 -2.20 1.14
C ALA A 193 -28.89 -3.19 1.02
N LEU A 194 -29.90 -2.87 0.19
CA LEU A 194 -31.01 -3.78 -0.10
C LEU A 194 -30.53 -5.09 -0.75
N LEU A 195 -29.66 -4.99 -1.75
CA LEU A 195 -29.07 -6.18 -2.38
C LEU A 195 -28.32 -7.04 -1.37
N ARG A 196 -27.45 -6.43 -0.54
CA ARG A 196 -26.69 -7.15 0.48
C ARG A 196 -27.62 -7.89 1.45
N LEU A 197 -28.63 -7.19 1.97
CA LEU A 197 -29.59 -7.75 2.91
C LEU A 197 -30.36 -8.93 2.30
N ALA A 198 -30.79 -8.83 1.04
CA ALA A 198 -31.51 -9.92 0.37
C ALA A 198 -30.67 -11.19 0.27
N PHE A 199 -29.40 -11.06 -0.14
CA PHE A 199 -28.49 -12.19 -0.19
C PHE A 199 -28.18 -12.77 1.20
N GLU A 200 -27.99 -11.92 2.20
CA GLU A 200 -27.72 -12.37 3.57
C GLU A 200 -28.88 -13.14 4.19
N ARG A 201 -30.12 -12.75 3.85
CA ARG A 201 -31.35 -13.46 4.24
C ARG A 201 -31.53 -14.77 3.47
N ALA A 202 -31.02 -14.85 2.26
CA ALA A 202 -30.97 -16.07 1.46
C ALA A 202 -29.82 -17.02 1.84
N GLY A 203 -29.02 -16.68 2.87
CA GLY A 203 -27.98 -17.57 3.40
C GLY A 203 -26.56 -17.27 2.89
N VAL A 204 -26.34 -16.16 2.18
CA VAL A 204 -24.99 -15.74 1.78
C VAL A 204 -24.32 -14.96 2.92
N GLN A 205 -23.00 -15.10 3.05
CA GLN A 205 -22.15 -14.28 3.89
C GLN A 205 -21.08 -13.62 3.02
N PHE A 206 -21.00 -12.28 3.07
CA PHE A 206 -19.98 -11.53 2.36
C PHE A 206 -18.68 -11.49 3.15
N ILE A 207 -17.56 -11.62 2.44
CA ILE A 207 -16.21 -11.53 2.99
C ILE A 207 -15.57 -10.28 2.38
N ASP A 208 -15.23 -9.34 3.27
CA ASP A 208 -14.56 -8.10 2.89
C ASP A 208 -13.12 -8.37 2.44
N MET A 209 -12.54 -7.39 1.76
CA MET A 209 -11.25 -7.52 1.09
C MET A 209 -10.09 -7.58 2.09
N ASN A 210 -9.65 -8.78 2.46
CA ASN A 210 -8.50 -9.03 3.35
C ASN A 210 -7.22 -9.41 2.57
N GLY A 211 -6.97 -8.80 1.41
CA GLY A 211 -5.78 -9.05 0.58
C GLY A 211 -5.93 -10.12 -0.51
N GLY A 212 -7.02 -10.91 -0.52
CA GLY A 212 -7.34 -11.92 -1.55
C GLY A 212 -8.42 -11.51 -2.56
N GLY A 213 -8.84 -10.25 -2.56
CA GLY A 213 -10.00 -9.76 -3.32
C GLY A 213 -11.34 -9.99 -2.59
N PRO A 214 -12.43 -9.38 -3.08
CA PRO A 214 -13.74 -9.45 -2.44
C PRO A 214 -14.43 -10.79 -2.71
N GLY A 215 -15.04 -11.40 -1.70
CA GLY A 215 -15.64 -12.73 -1.79
C GLY A 215 -17.03 -12.85 -1.16
N ALA A 216 -17.68 -14.00 -1.40
CA ALA A 216 -18.91 -14.41 -0.74
C ALA A 216 -18.90 -15.95 -0.54
N ARG A 217 -19.57 -16.43 0.50
CA ARG A 217 -19.75 -17.86 0.79
C ARG A 217 -21.17 -18.13 1.30
N LEU A 218 -21.61 -19.39 1.28
CA LEU A 218 -22.83 -19.80 1.96
C LEU A 218 -22.58 -19.93 3.47
N LYS A 219 -23.58 -19.57 4.28
CA LYS A 219 -23.54 -19.70 5.75
C LYS A 219 -23.59 -21.16 6.17
N GLU A 220 -24.40 -21.94 5.48
CA GLU A 220 -24.59 -23.36 5.70
C GLU A 220 -24.23 -24.12 4.42
N PRO A 221 -23.71 -25.35 4.54
CA PRO A 221 -23.52 -26.23 3.39
C PRO A 221 -24.87 -26.56 2.75
N ILE A 222 -24.93 -26.56 1.43
CA ILE A 222 -26.07 -27.02 0.62
C ILE A 222 -26.01 -28.53 0.39
#